data_AF-A0A812IEA3-F1
#
_entry.id   AF-A0A812IEA3-F1
#
_cell.length_a   1.000
_cell.length_b   1.000
_cell.length_c   1.000
_cell.angle_alpha   90.00
_cell.angle_beta   90.00
_cell.angle_gamma   90.00
#
_symmetry.space_group_name_H-M   'P 1'
#
loop_
_entity.id
_entity.type
_entity.pdbx_description
1 polymer ?
#
loop_
_entity_poly.entity_id
_entity_poly.type
_entity_poly.pdbx_seq_one_letter_code
_entity_poly.pdbx_strand_id
1 'polypeptide(L)'
;MPTRTVGFEEFRDVLPGSCLCLHYCPWLEECYCAEPLAIRAGSQRSREAQLQPLLVQKGKVAKTVRSMLSHASAHPVAHRADCASQQSMLARSSRWGELETLQARVRAASHHLGETDPLIKRTNKVVSKASALRQYCMNTYVQLSMQRLPSNMDEMIGKLYDLQQLPLGLGVWEDPFLSWARDAEAVWRVEQPALKLLVNMLSNPSEYCNAWVKTVLNAEPKLLRAFNRAMTNELLKLPDAGSLLAKSMGDSLQELHLPSVHREIRSLASALGVLESQWLEHALLRFIKGRTSLDTAAGLGDNRALCALLSALLLEVVIIQPKACAQLAKAATDVETMTTLPQTQRAVHELCKRLMLDEEEASFLSIELLSNGGLRIGLQTAWGHPSAQSAVDAIGAGAVVDKKMPLGELQRWRPGVDALKQVVAFPERCQRACHASEHSAAVLAHARRRLLGAIGAVAKASSTLDDLLPRHDAQHVKVMELEQLYTAKIKAEAGLSSKALRGSEEDEEVLEKFQQQMKEDKIQLSDARNVFRDLQQNMASTQVHLEEAIVHLVKSTSQWKSASLEASEADSTAASTTAAFKDVLCAPLCPVKRP
;
A
#
# COMPACT_ATOMS: atom_id res chain seq x y z
N MET A 1 -31.42 11.45 -78.07
CA MET A 1 -30.53 10.58 -78.86
C MET A 1 -29.73 11.47 -79.82
N PRO A 2 -28.44 11.20 -80.10
CA PRO A 2 -27.73 9.95 -79.96
C PRO A 2 -26.56 9.98 -78.96
N THR A 3 -26.49 8.90 -78.20
CA THR A 3 -25.30 8.32 -77.60
C THR A 3 -24.28 7.98 -78.69
N ARG A 4 -23.02 8.41 -78.51
CA ARG A 4 -21.90 7.87 -79.27
C ARG A 4 -20.98 7.10 -78.33
N THR A 5 -21.20 5.79 -78.39
CA THR A 5 -20.33 4.71 -77.95
C THR A 5 -18.96 4.85 -78.60
N VAL A 6 -17.92 4.92 -77.78
CA VAL A 6 -16.58 4.47 -78.18
C VAL A 6 -16.39 3.12 -77.51
N GLY A 7 -16.41 2.07 -78.33
CA GLY A 7 -16.17 0.71 -77.91
C GLY A 7 -14.69 0.51 -77.60
N PHE A 8 -14.43 -0.14 -76.49
CA PHE A 8 -13.22 -0.92 -76.29
C PHE A 8 -13.64 -2.38 -76.36
N GLU A 9 -13.38 -3.00 -77.51
CA GLU A 9 -13.39 -4.45 -77.65
C GLU A 9 -11.97 -4.99 -77.43
N GLU A 10 -11.94 -6.06 -76.64
CA GLU A 10 -10.94 -7.13 -76.60
C GLU A 10 -9.60 -6.90 -75.89
N PHE A 11 -9.63 -7.10 -74.57
CA PHE A 11 -8.79 -8.14 -73.98
C PHE A 11 -9.70 -9.15 -73.24
N ARG A 12 -9.95 -10.29 -73.89
CA ARG A 12 -10.38 -11.51 -73.22
C ARG A 12 -9.17 -12.08 -72.49
N ASP A 13 -9.17 -11.93 -71.17
CA ASP A 13 -8.75 -12.92 -70.17
C ASP A 13 -8.99 -12.32 -68.78
N VAL A 14 -10.23 -12.46 -68.30
CA VAL A 14 -10.71 -11.92 -67.02
C VAL A 14 -10.41 -12.94 -65.91
N LEU A 15 -9.44 -12.63 -65.05
CA LEU A 15 -9.17 -13.33 -63.79
C LEU A 15 -10.04 -12.74 -62.64
N PRO A 16 -10.67 -13.54 -61.75
CA PRO A 16 -11.49 -13.02 -60.64
C PRO A 16 -10.76 -12.89 -59.28
N GLY A 17 -10.84 -11.69 -58.65
CA GLY A 17 -11.47 -11.39 -57.31
C GLY A 17 -10.71 -11.39 -55.95
N SER A 18 -10.03 -10.32 -55.46
CA SER A 18 -9.30 -10.35 -54.15
C SER A 18 -10.07 -9.82 -52.96
N CYS A 19 -10.02 -10.58 -51.86
CA CYS A 19 -10.60 -10.21 -50.57
C CYS A 19 -9.53 -10.03 -49.49
N LEU A 20 -9.72 -9.00 -48.66
CA LEU A 20 -8.93 -8.67 -47.47
C LEU A 20 -9.54 -9.39 -46.26
N CYS A 21 -8.71 -10.09 -45.48
CA CYS A 21 -9.17 -10.88 -44.33
C CYS A 21 -9.73 -9.98 -43.22
N LEU A 22 -11.06 -9.98 -43.02
CA LEU A 22 -11.73 -9.20 -41.98
C LEU A 22 -11.62 -9.87 -40.60
N HIS A 23 -11.59 -11.20 -40.56
CA HIS A 23 -11.49 -11.95 -39.31
C HIS A 23 -10.80 -13.30 -39.53
N TYR A 24 -9.67 -13.50 -38.84
CA TYR A 24 -8.96 -14.79 -38.84
C TYR A 24 -9.51 -15.67 -37.72
N CYS A 25 -10.12 -16.81 -38.08
CA CYS A 25 -10.61 -17.78 -37.11
C CYS A 25 -9.53 -18.85 -36.87
N PRO A 26 -8.85 -18.86 -35.71
CA PRO A 26 -7.71 -19.76 -35.49
C PRO A 26 -8.09 -21.25 -35.35
N TRP A 27 -9.39 -21.56 -35.33
CA TRP A 27 -9.91 -22.91 -35.08
C TRP A 27 -10.23 -23.68 -36.36
N LEU A 28 -10.36 -22.99 -37.50
CA LEU A 28 -10.60 -23.60 -38.81
C LEU A 28 -9.41 -23.43 -39.77
N GLU A 29 -8.41 -22.64 -39.39
CA GLU A 29 -7.35 -22.13 -40.29
C GLU A 29 -7.90 -21.43 -41.55
N GLU A 30 -9.17 -21.04 -41.52
CA GLU A 30 -9.87 -20.33 -42.60
C GLU A 30 -10.03 -18.86 -42.23
N CYS A 31 -9.76 -17.99 -43.21
CA CYS A 31 -10.21 -16.60 -43.11
C CYS A 31 -11.64 -16.53 -43.66
N TYR A 32 -12.57 -15.98 -42.87
CA TYR A 32 -13.91 -15.71 -43.35
C TYR A 32 -13.89 -14.48 -44.25
N CYS A 33 -13.79 -14.73 -45.55
CA CYS A 33 -13.96 -13.77 -46.62
C CYS A 33 -15.38 -13.92 -47.18
N ALA A 34 -15.99 -12.83 -47.64
CA ALA A 34 -17.25 -12.93 -48.37
C ALA A 34 -17.08 -13.57 -49.76
N GLU A 35 -15.85 -13.65 -50.31
CA GLU A 35 -15.44 -14.40 -51.52
C GLU A 35 -13.89 -14.39 -51.65
N PRO A 36 -13.19 -15.33 -52.33
CA PRO A 36 -11.71 -15.48 -52.26
C PRO A 36 -10.91 -15.01 -53.50
N LEU A 37 -9.68 -14.45 -53.34
CA LEU A 37 -8.61 -14.57 -54.38
C LEU A 37 -7.52 -15.52 -53.94
N ALA A 38 -6.92 -16.15 -54.95
CA ALA A 38 -5.63 -16.79 -54.89
C ALA A 38 -4.47 -15.78 -55.06
N ILE A 39 -3.53 -15.75 -54.12
CA ILE A 39 -2.25 -15.06 -54.28
C ILE A 39 -1.20 -16.05 -54.81
N ARG A 40 -0.65 -15.79 -56.01
CA ARG A 40 0.62 -16.37 -56.44
C ARG A 40 1.78 -15.53 -55.90
N ALA A 41 2.80 -16.24 -55.42
CA ALA A 41 4.06 -15.72 -54.94
C ALA A 41 4.72 -14.79 -55.99
N GLY A 42 5.07 -13.58 -55.56
CA GLY A 42 5.84 -12.66 -56.38
C GLY A 42 6.18 -11.35 -55.67
N SER A 43 7.46 -11.20 -55.34
CA SER A 43 8.14 -9.95 -54.98
C SER A 43 7.94 -9.36 -53.57
N GLN A 44 8.65 -9.95 -52.60
CA GLN A 44 9.48 -9.15 -51.69
C GLN A 44 10.86 -9.82 -51.55
N ARG A 45 11.80 -9.40 -52.40
CA ARG A 45 13.22 -9.46 -52.07
C ARG A 45 13.53 -8.26 -51.18
N SER A 46 14.04 -8.50 -49.98
CA SER A 46 15.13 -7.70 -49.37
C SER A 46 15.25 -8.01 -47.87
N ARG A 47 16.19 -8.90 -47.53
CA ARG A 47 17.01 -8.98 -46.29
C ARG A 47 17.32 -10.39 -45.77
N GLU A 48 16.86 -11.46 -46.40
CA GLU A 48 17.12 -12.84 -45.91
C GLU A 48 18.27 -13.58 -46.63
N ALA A 49 18.95 -12.94 -47.58
CA ALA A 49 19.94 -13.61 -48.43
C ALA A 49 21.35 -13.79 -47.81
N GLN A 50 21.55 -13.52 -46.51
CA GLN A 50 22.88 -13.63 -45.89
C GLN A 50 22.99 -14.61 -44.71
N LEU A 51 21.95 -15.41 -44.42
CA LEU A 51 22.01 -16.42 -43.33
C LEU A 51 21.68 -17.86 -43.79
N GLN A 52 21.78 -18.15 -45.09
CA GLN A 52 21.28 -19.41 -45.66
C GLN A 52 22.19 -20.66 -45.66
N PRO A 53 23.48 -20.68 -45.28
CA PRO A 53 24.19 -21.97 -45.24
C PRO A 53 23.83 -22.83 -44.01
N LEU A 54 23.45 -22.23 -42.87
CA LEU A 54 23.30 -22.95 -41.59
C LEU A 54 21.86 -23.38 -41.27
N LEU A 55 20.83 -22.72 -41.83
CA LEU A 55 19.42 -23.08 -41.62
C LEU A 55 18.96 -24.24 -42.52
N VAL A 56 19.57 -24.43 -43.69
CA VAL A 56 19.22 -25.51 -44.63
C VAL A 56 19.71 -26.87 -44.14
N GLN A 57 20.81 -26.94 -43.38
CA GLN A 57 21.27 -28.18 -42.75
C GLN A 57 20.44 -28.56 -41.51
N LYS A 58 20.02 -27.59 -40.67
CA LYS A 58 19.09 -27.87 -39.56
C LYS A 58 17.71 -28.32 -40.04
N GLY A 59 17.21 -27.75 -41.14
CA GLY A 59 15.94 -28.16 -41.75
C GLY A 59 15.96 -29.57 -42.32
N LYS A 60 17.05 -29.97 -43.00
CA LYS A 60 17.22 -31.33 -43.53
C LYS A 60 17.43 -32.36 -42.41
N VAL A 61 18.25 -32.06 -41.40
CA VAL A 61 18.42 -32.96 -40.23
C VAL A 61 17.13 -33.09 -39.43
N ALA A 62 16.38 -32.01 -39.20
CA ALA A 62 15.09 -32.08 -38.51
C ALA A 62 13.99 -32.80 -39.31
N LYS A 63 14.06 -32.80 -40.66
CA LYS A 63 13.18 -33.59 -41.53
C LYS A 63 13.55 -35.07 -41.54
N THR A 64 14.84 -35.39 -41.60
CA THR A 64 15.33 -36.78 -41.56
C THR A 64 15.16 -37.40 -40.16
N VAL A 65 15.39 -36.63 -39.09
CA VAL A 65 15.10 -37.07 -37.72
C VAL A 65 13.59 -37.24 -37.52
N ARG A 66 12.73 -36.34 -38.06
CA ARG A 66 11.27 -36.55 -38.06
C ARG A 66 10.83 -37.76 -38.90
N SER A 67 11.46 -38.05 -40.04
CA SER A 67 11.09 -39.20 -40.86
C SER A 67 11.56 -40.52 -40.23
N MET A 68 12.74 -40.53 -39.60
CA MET A 68 13.23 -41.68 -38.83
C MET A 68 12.39 -41.93 -37.56
N LEU A 69 11.97 -40.86 -36.86
CA LEU A 69 11.04 -40.95 -35.74
C LEU A 69 9.61 -41.32 -36.19
N SER A 70 9.18 -40.97 -37.40
CA SER A 70 7.89 -41.40 -37.96
C SER A 70 7.85 -42.89 -38.28
N HIS A 71 9.01 -43.51 -38.57
CA HIS A 71 9.09 -44.96 -38.74
C HIS A 71 9.22 -45.71 -37.40
N ALA A 72 9.78 -45.08 -36.37
CA ALA A 72 9.75 -45.62 -35.00
C ALA A 72 8.35 -45.56 -34.36
N SER A 73 7.55 -44.53 -34.68
CA SER A 73 6.15 -44.38 -34.22
C SER A 73 5.13 -45.20 -35.01
N ALA A 74 5.50 -45.76 -36.17
CA ALA A 74 4.69 -46.72 -36.92
C ALA A 74 4.68 -48.13 -36.28
N HIS A 75 5.53 -48.39 -35.29
CA HIS A 75 5.52 -49.64 -34.55
C HIS A 75 4.30 -49.67 -33.60
N PRO A 76 3.46 -50.73 -33.58
CA PRO A 76 2.23 -50.79 -32.77
C PRO A 76 2.46 -50.53 -31.28
N VAL A 77 3.64 -50.87 -30.76
CA VAL A 77 4.04 -50.63 -29.36
C VAL A 77 4.33 -49.14 -29.09
N ALA A 78 4.98 -48.44 -30.03
CA ALA A 78 5.26 -47.01 -29.91
C ALA A 78 3.98 -46.18 -30.02
N HIS A 79 3.10 -46.53 -30.97
CA HIS A 79 1.78 -45.92 -31.09
C HIS A 79 0.93 -46.11 -29.81
N ARG A 80 0.94 -47.32 -29.22
CA ARG A 80 0.24 -47.57 -27.93
C ARG A 80 0.82 -46.75 -26.79
N ALA A 81 2.15 -46.62 -26.72
CA ALA A 81 2.82 -45.78 -25.72
C ALA A 81 2.49 -44.30 -25.90
N ASP A 82 2.43 -43.81 -27.14
CA ASP A 82 2.02 -42.43 -27.47
C ASP A 82 0.56 -42.18 -27.10
N CYS A 83 -0.37 -43.08 -27.45
CA CYS A 83 -1.77 -42.99 -27.04
C CYS A 83 -1.92 -42.96 -25.50
N ALA A 84 -1.24 -43.86 -24.78
CA ALA A 84 -1.27 -43.89 -23.31
C ALA A 84 -0.66 -42.61 -22.70
N SER A 85 0.41 -42.09 -23.30
CA SER A 85 1.03 -40.82 -22.92
C SER A 85 0.08 -39.65 -23.12
N GLN A 86 -0.60 -39.55 -24.27
CA GLN A 86 -1.59 -38.51 -24.54
C GLN A 86 -2.80 -38.60 -23.61
N GLN A 87 -3.32 -39.80 -23.34
CA GLN A 87 -4.39 -40.01 -22.36
C GLN A 87 -3.97 -39.55 -20.96
N SER A 88 -2.77 -39.92 -20.52
CA SER A 88 -2.20 -39.51 -19.22
C SER A 88 -2.01 -37.99 -19.14
N MET A 89 -1.44 -37.37 -20.18
CA MET A 89 -1.24 -35.93 -20.25
C MET A 89 -2.57 -35.16 -20.28
N LEU A 90 -3.57 -35.66 -20.99
CA LEU A 90 -4.92 -35.07 -21.03
C LEU A 90 -5.61 -35.17 -19.66
N ALA A 91 -5.54 -36.33 -19.01
CA ALA A 91 -6.07 -36.53 -17.67
C ALA A 91 -5.38 -35.62 -16.64
N ARG A 92 -4.04 -35.50 -16.71
CA ARG A 92 -3.27 -34.59 -15.84
C ARG A 92 -3.66 -33.13 -16.07
N SER A 93 -3.78 -32.72 -17.33
CA SER A 93 -4.15 -31.33 -17.67
C SER A 93 -5.59 -31.01 -17.28
N SER A 94 -6.50 -31.98 -17.37
CA SER A 94 -7.87 -31.84 -16.89
C SER A 94 -7.93 -31.66 -15.37
N ARG A 95 -7.09 -32.40 -14.62
CA ARG A 95 -6.98 -32.26 -13.16
C ARG A 95 -6.38 -30.92 -12.74
N TRP A 96 -5.46 -30.37 -13.53
CA TRP A 96 -4.90 -29.04 -13.27
C TRP A 96 -5.91 -27.93 -13.62
N GLY A 97 -6.51 -27.99 -14.82
CA GLY A 97 -7.63 -27.13 -15.21
C GLY A 97 -7.27 -25.83 -15.93
N GLU A 98 -6.00 -25.55 -16.22
CA GLU A 98 -5.60 -24.39 -17.03
C GLU A 98 -6.17 -24.49 -18.45
N LEU A 99 -7.02 -23.53 -18.82
CA LEU A 99 -7.89 -23.64 -19.99
C LEU A 99 -7.12 -23.70 -21.31
N GLU A 100 -6.10 -22.85 -21.52
CA GLU A 100 -5.30 -22.84 -22.75
C GLU A 100 -4.50 -24.14 -22.90
N THR A 101 -3.87 -24.60 -21.83
CA THR A 101 -3.15 -25.88 -21.80
C THR A 101 -4.11 -27.04 -22.06
N LEU A 102 -5.29 -27.05 -21.45
CA LEU A 102 -6.28 -28.09 -21.65
C LEU A 102 -6.80 -28.12 -23.09
N GLN A 103 -7.09 -26.97 -23.69
CA GLN A 103 -7.46 -26.86 -25.11
C GLN A 103 -6.38 -27.42 -26.02
N ALA A 104 -5.12 -27.02 -25.82
CA ALA A 104 -3.99 -27.51 -26.61
C ALA A 104 -3.82 -29.04 -26.47
N ARG A 105 -4.01 -29.57 -25.26
CA ARG A 105 -3.92 -30.99 -24.95
C ARG A 105 -5.05 -31.80 -25.56
N VAL A 106 -6.27 -31.26 -25.62
CA VAL A 106 -7.36 -31.92 -26.34
C VAL A 106 -7.06 -31.99 -27.84
N ARG A 107 -6.58 -30.90 -28.46
CA ARG A 107 -6.20 -30.92 -29.89
C ARG A 107 -5.10 -31.95 -30.17
N ALA A 108 -4.05 -31.97 -29.34
CA ALA A 108 -2.95 -32.93 -29.47
C ALA A 108 -3.45 -34.37 -29.28
N ALA A 109 -4.27 -34.63 -28.26
CA ALA A 109 -4.84 -35.95 -28.01
C ALA A 109 -5.79 -36.40 -29.14
N SER A 110 -6.55 -35.48 -29.74
CA SER A 110 -7.47 -35.78 -30.85
C SER A 110 -6.75 -36.30 -32.08
N HIS A 111 -5.56 -35.80 -32.35
CA HIS A 111 -4.71 -36.30 -33.44
C HIS A 111 -4.25 -37.76 -33.23
N HIS A 112 -4.10 -38.22 -31.98
CA HIS A 112 -3.56 -39.56 -31.66
C HIS A 112 -4.62 -40.59 -31.24
N LEU A 113 -5.68 -40.15 -30.56
CA LEU A 113 -6.75 -41.01 -30.02
C LEU A 113 -8.02 -40.99 -30.88
N GLY A 114 -8.15 -39.97 -31.74
CA GLY A 114 -9.36 -39.71 -32.52
C GLY A 114 -10.42 -38.92 -31.75
N GLU A 115 -11.17 -38.08 -32.46
CA GLU A 115 -12.20 -37.20 -31.87
C GLU A 115 -13.35 -37.97 -31.21
N THR A 116 -13.53 -39.24 -31.58
CA THR A 116 -14.59 -40.09 -31.04
C THR A 116 -14.28 -40.67 -29.66
N ASP A 117 -13.03 -40.56 -29.20
CA ASP A 117 -12.60 -41.08 -27.90
C ASP A 117 -13.45 -40.48 -26.75
N PRO A 118 -13.99 -41.31 -25.82
CA PRO A 118 -14.84 -40.83 -24.73
C PRO A 118 -14.18 -39.79 -23.82
N LEU A 119 -12.87 -39.90 -23.57
CA LEU A 119 -12.12 -38.95 -22.74
C LEU A 119 -12.04 -37.60 -23.46
N ILE A 120 -11.74 -37.60 -24.76
CA ILE A 120 -11.73 -36.39 -25.58
C ILE A 120 -13.10 -35.73 -25.62
N LYS A 121 -14.18 -36.49 -25.90
CA LYS A 121 -15.55 -35.94 -25.90
C LYS A 121 -15.92 -35.30 -24.56
N ARG A 122 -15.60 -35.98 -23.45
CA ARG A 122 -15.88 -35.47 -22.11
C ARG A 122 -15.09 -34.19 -21.83
N THR A 123 -13.79 -34.19 -22.11
CA THR A 123 -12.93 -33.03 -21.86
C THR A 123 -13.27 -31.86 -22.79
N ASN A 124 -13.59 -32.10 -24.06
CA ASN A 124 -14.07 -31.08 -24.99
C ASN A 124 -15.35 -30.40 -24.49
N LYS A 125 -16.30 -31.16 -23.92
CA LYS A 125 -17.51 -30.58 -23.33
C LYS A 125 -17.19 -29.66 -22.16
N VAL A 126 -16.24 -30.04 -21.30
CA VAL A 126 -15.78 -29.21 -20.17
C VAL A 126 -15.08 -27.94 -20.68
N VAL A 127 -14.15 -28.10 -21.62
CA VAL A 127 -13.42 -26.98 -22.25
C VAL A 127 -14.37 -26.00 -22.92
N SER A 128 -15.35 -26.49 -23.67
CA SER A 128 -16.36 -25.67 -24.36
C SER A 128 -17.15 -24.82 -23.35
N LYS A 129 -17.62 -25.43 -22.25
CA LYS A 129 -18.32 -24.71 -21.18
C LYS A 129 -17.44 -23.65 -20.51
N ALA A 130 -16.22 -24.02 -20.12
CA ALA A 130 -15.29 -23.09 -19.48
C ALA A 130 -14.88 -21.93 -20.42
N SER A 131 -14.73 -22.20 -21.71
CA SER A 131 -14.41 -21.18 -22.72
C SER A 131 -15.58 -20.23 -22.97
N ALA A 132 -16.81 -20.76 -23.02
CA ALA A 132 -18.01 -19.92 -23.13
C ALA A 132 -18.16 -19.00 -21.91
N LEU A 133 -17.87 -19.49 -20.71
CA LEU A 133 -17.87 -18.66 -19.51
C LEU A 133 -16.75 -17.62 -19.51
N ARG A 134 -15.51 -18.01 -19.86
CA ARG A 134 -14.41 -17.06 -20.03
C ARG A 134 -14.82 -15.92 -20.95
N GLN A 135 -15.41 -16.25 -22.10
CA GLN A 135 -15.89 -15.25 -23.06
C GLN A 135 -16.94 -14.34 -22.45
N TYR A 136 -17.88 -14.90 -21.67
CA TYR A 136 -18.86 -14.11 -20.93
C TYR A 136 -18.20 -13.17 -19.92
N CYS A 137 -17.29 -13.66 -19.07
CA CYS A 137 -16.56 -12.85 -18.10
C CYS A 137 -15.75 -11.73 -18.77
N MET A 138 -15.07 -12.03 -19.88
CA MET A 138 -14.35 -11.04 -20.68
C MET A 138 -15.29 -9.96 -21.21
N ASN A 139 -16.42 -10.34 -21.83
CA ASN A 139 -17.39 -9.40 -22.35
C ASN A 139 -17.98 -8.54 -21.23
N THR A 140 -18.35 -9.15 -20.10
CA THR A 140 -18.86 -8.47 -18.91
C THR A 140 -17.84 -7.48 -18.35
N TYR A 141 -16.57 -7.84 -18.28
CA TYR A 141 -15.49 -6.96 -17.83
C TYR A 141 -15.30 -5.76 -18.78
N VAL A 142 -15.22 -6.01 -20.09
CA VAL A 142 -15.01 -4.95 -21.10
C VAL A 142 -16.19 -3.99 -21.14
N GLN A 143 -17.41 -4.50 -21.00
CA GLN A 143 -18.66 -3.74 -21.03
C GLN A 143 -19.15 -3.33 -19.63
N LEU A 144 -18.31 -3.46 -18.61
CA LEU A 144 -18.70 -3.23 -17.23
C LEU A 144 -19.13 -1.77 -17.05
N SER A 145 -20.37 -1.59 -16.62
CA SER A 145 -21.01 -0.30 -16.40
C SER A 145 -21.76 -0.35 -15.10
N MET A 146 -21.71 0.73 -14.32
CA MET A 146 -22.40 0.78 -13.03
C MET A 146 -23.91 0.60 -13.20
N GLN A 147 -24.50 1.14 -14.27
CA GLN A 147 -25.94 1.04 -14.54
C GLN A 147 -26.45 -0.41 -14.59
N ARG A 148 -25.63 -1.33 -15.14
CA ARG A 148 -25.97 -2.76 -15.27
C ARG A 148 -25.23 -3.64 -14.29
N LEU A 149 -24.50 -3.04 -13.34
CA LEU A 149 -23.62 -3.78 -12.45
C LEU A 149 -24.39 -4.84 -11.63
N PRO A 150 -25.55 -4.54 -11.00
CA PRO A 150 -26.27 -5.55 -10.22
C PRO A 150 -26.68 -6.77 -11.06
N SER A 151 -27.32 -6.56 -12.21
CA SER A 151 -27.76 -7.66 -13.07
C SER A 151 -26.59 -8.46 -13.65
N ASN A 152 -25.53 -7.78 -14.07
CA ASN A 152 -24.34 -8.44 -14.63
C ASN A 152 -23.63 -9.29 -13.59
N MET A 153 -23.53 -8.81 -12.34
CA MET A 153 -22.92 -9.55 -11.24
C MET A 153 -23.76 -10.76 -10.85
N ASP A 154 -25.08 -10.62 -10.73
CA ASP A 154 -25.96 -11.73 -10.39
C ASP A 154 -25.89 -12.85 -11.45
N GLU A 155 -25.91 -12.49 -12.74
CA GLU A 155 -25.77 -13.45 -13.85
C GLU A 155 -24.36 -14.08 -13.88
N MET A 156 -23.30 -13.29 -13.65
CA MET A 156 -21.93 -13.80 -13.59
C MET A 156 -21.74 -14.78 -12.44
N ILE A 157 -22.29 -14.49 -11.26
CA ILE A 157 -22.23 -15.36 -10.08
C ILE A 157 -22.92 -16.70 -10.38
N GLY A 158 -24.11 -16.67 -10.98
CA GLY A 158 -24.81 -17.89 -11.40
C GLY A 158 -23.95 -18.76 -12.32
N LYS A 159 -23.28 -18.14 -13.31
CA LYS A 159 -22.40 -18.85 -14.24
C LYS A 159 -21.09 -19.33 -13.60
N LEU A 160 -20.54 -18.61 -12.62
CA LEU A 160 -19.38 -19.05 -11.85
C LEU A 160 -19.70 -20.32 -11.04
N TYR A 161 -20.90 -20.44 -10.48
CA TYR A 161 -21.34 -21.68 -9.84
C TYR A 161 -21.35 -22.86 -10.82
N ASP A 162 -21.81 -22.67 -12.06
CA ASP A 162 -21.78 -23.72 -13.09
C ASP A 162 -20.34 -24.15 -13.43
N LEU A 163 -19.37 -23.23 -13.37
CA LEU A 163 -17.93 -23.53 -13.56
C LEU A 163 -17.37 -24.38 -12.43
N GLN A 164 -17.72 -24.04 -11.18
CA GLN A 164 -17.26 -24.78 -10.00
C GLN A 164 -17.75 -26.24 -9.99
N GLN A 165 -18.85 -26.54 -10.70
CA GLN A 165 -19.35 -27.91 -10.88
C GLN A 165 -18.59 -28.69 -11.97
N LEU A 166 -17.76 -28.04 -12.79
CA LEU A 166 -16.93 -28.74 -13.76
C LEU A 166 -15.74 -29.43 -13.08
N PRO A 167 -15.29 -30.61 -13.58
CA PRO A 167 -14.16 -31.33 -13.01
C PRO A 167 -12.82 -30.71 -13.43
N LEU A 168 -12.65 -29.41 -13.15
CA LEU A 168 -11.44 -28.63 -13.39
C LEU A 168 -10.75 -28.33 -12.06
N GLY A 169 -9.42 -28.34 -12.05
CA GLY A 169 -8.63 -27.94 -10.88
C GLY A 169 -8.45 -26.42 -10.76
N LEU A 170 -7.59 -26.02 -9.82
CA LEU A 170 -7.30 -24.62 -9.51
C LEU A 170 -6.70 -23.82 -10.68
N GLY A 171 -6.07 -24.50 -11.65
CA GLY A 171 -5.49 -23.88 -12.83
C GLY A 171 -6.51 -23.14 -13.71
N VAL A 172 -7.82 -23.38 -13.54
CA VAL A 172 -8.87 -22.61 -14.23
C VAL A 172 -8.81 -21.11 -13.90
N TRP A 173 -8.31 -20.77 -12.71
CA TRP A 173 -8.17 -19.40 -12.23
C TRP A 173 -6.87 -18.72 -12.70
N GLU A 174 -6.05 -19.39 -13.52
CA GLU A 174 -4.94 -18.74 -14.21
C GLU A 174 -5.43 -17.87 -15.37
N ASP A 175 -6.64 -18.13 -15.88
CA ASP A 175 -7.26 -17.22 -16.85
C ASP A 175 -7.59 -15.87 -16.17
N PRO A 176 -7.15 -14.75 -16.73
CA PRO A 176 -7.26 -13.45 -16.08
C PRO A 176 -8.71 -12.99 -15.90
N PHE A 177 -9.62 -13.35 -16.81
CA PHE A 177 -11.03 -12.94 -16.73
C PHE A 177 -11.82 -13.79 -15.75
N LEU A 178 -11.55 -15.10 -15.73
CA LEU A 178 -12.16 -15.99 -14.72
C LEU A 178 -11.65 -15.66 -13.31
N SER A 179 -10.35 -15.37 -13.17
CA SER A 179 -9.81 -14.91 -11.90
C SER A 179 -10.43 -13.58 -11.45
N TRP A 180 -10.51 -12.60 -12.34
CA TRP A 180 -11.14 -11.32 -12.02
C TRP A 180 -12.59 -11.52 -11.59
N ALA A 181 -13.35 -12.35 -12.30
CA ALA A 181 -14.75 -12.62 -11.99
C ALA A 181 -14.93 -13.23 -10.59
N ARG A 182 -14.07 -14.18 -10.21
CA ARG A 182 -14.04 -14.77 -8.86
C ARG A 182 -13.73 -13.74 -7.78
N ASP A 183 -12.72 -12.91 -8.01
CA ASP A 183 -12.32 -11.87 -7.05
C ASP A 183 -13.43 -10.79 -6.93
N ALA A 184 -14.05 -10.42 -8.05
CA ALA A 184 -15.16 -9.47 -8.11
C ALA A 184 -16.43 -10.00 -7.41
N GLU A 185 -16.74 -11.30 -7.54
CA GLU A 185 -17.80 -11.95 -6.75
C GLU A 185 -17.54 -11.79 -5.24
N ALA A 186 -16.33 -12.09 -4.78
CA ALA A 186 -16.00 -12.04 -3.36
C ALA A 186 -16.15 -10.62 -2.81
N VAL A 187 -15.70 -9.61 -3.55
CA VAL A 187 -15.89 -8.19 -3.21
C VAL A 187 -17.36 -7.81 -3.25
N TRP A 188 -18.10 -8.24 -4.27
CA TRP A 188 -19.53 -7.92 -4.42
C TRP A 188 -20.37 -8.38 -3.25
N ARG A 189 -20.09 -9.57 -2.68
CA ARG A 189 -20.81 -10.07 -1.50
C ARG A 189 -20.74 -9.13 -0.30
N VAL A 190 -19.66 -8.35 -0.17
CA VAL A 190 -19.44 -7.41 0.93
C VAL A 190 -19.88 -6.00 0.56
N GLU A 191 -19.51 -5.55 -0.64
CA GLU A 191 -19.61 -4.15 -1.06
C GLU A 191 -20.87 -3.82 -1.88
N GLN A 192 -21.75 -4.81 -2.12
CA GLN A 192 -22.97 -4.62 -2.90
C GLN A 192 -23.82 -3.41 -2.44
N PRO A 193 -24.05 -3.15 -1.14
CA PRO A 193 -24.84 -1.99 -0.71
C PRO A 193 -24.22 -0.65 -1.13
N ALA A 194 -22.90 -0.51 -0.96
CA ALA A 194 -22.16 0.70 -1.33
C ALA A 194 -22.15 0.92 -2.85
N LEU A 195 -21.95 -0.16 -3.62
CA LEU A 195 -21.99 -0.09 -5.09
C LEU A 195 -23.40 0.24 -5.60
N LYS A 196 -24.46 -0.32 -5.00
CA LYS A 196 -25.85 0.04 -5.35
C LYS A 196 -26.16 1.51 -5.04
N LEU A 197 -25.63 2.07 -3.96
CA LEU A 197 -25.76 3.49 -3.65
C LEU A 197 -25.18 4.35 -4.78
N LEU A 198 -23.97 4.02 -5.27
CA LEU A 198 -23.35 4.71 -6.41
C LEU A 198 -24.21 4.61 -7.68
N VAL A 199 -24.83 3.44 -7.95
CA VAL A 199 -25.73 3.29 -9.10
C VAL A 199 -26.93 4.24 -8.99
N ASN A 200 -27.53 4.38 -7.81
CA ASN A 200 -28.68 5.25 -7.61
C ASN A 200 -28.34 6.74 -7.83
N MET A 201 -27.10 7.13 -7.53
CA MET A 201 -26.59 8.50 -7.69
C MET A 201 -26.25 8.87 -9.14
N LEU A 202 -26.23 7.92 -10.09
CA LEU A 202 -25.92 8.21 -11.51
C LEU A 202 -26.88 9.23 -12.15
N SER A 203 -28.10 9.34 -11.62
CA SER A 203 -29.09 10.33 -12.05
C SER A 203 -28.72 11.77 -11.66
N ASN A 204 -27.85 11.95 -10.66
CA ASN A 204 -27.38 13.24 -10.18
C ASN A 204 -25.84 13.33 -10.32
N PRO A 205 -25.33 13.98 -11.38
CA PRO A 205 -23.90 14.06 -11.66
C PRO A 205 -23.04 14.57 -10.50
N SER A 206 -23.53 15.56 -9.74
CA SER A 206 -22.78 16.14 -8.63
C SER A 206 -22.67 15.15 -7.45
N GLU A 207 -23.76 14.46 -7.13
CA GLU A 207 -23.77 13.44 -6.08
C GLU A 207 -22.89 12.26 -6.46
N TYR A 208 -22.93 11.84 -7.73
CA TYR A 208 -22.06 10.77 -8.22
C TYR A 208 -20.58 11.13 -8.14
N CYS A 209 -20.18 12.33 -8.58
CA CYS A 209 -18.79 12.79 -8.45
C CYS A 209 -18.34 12.82 -6.99
N ASN A 210 -19.17 13.34 -6.08
CA ASN A 210 -18.88 13.36 -4.64
C ASN A 210 -18.73 11.93 -4.07
N ALA A 211 -19.65 11.04 -4.40
CA ALA A 211 -19.62 9.66 -3.93
C ALA A 211 -18.41 8.91 -4.49
N TRP A 212 -18.07 9.10 -5.77
CA TRP A 212 -16.87 8.51 -6.38
C TRP A 212 -15.60 8.96 -5.65
N VAL A 213 -15.43 10.26 -5.37
CA VAL A 213 -14.27 10.78 -4.62
C VAL A 213 -14.20 10.13 -3.24
N LYS A 214 -15.31 10.11 -2.50
CA LYS A 214 -15.36 9.48 -1.16
C LYS A 214 -15.06 7.99 -1.22
N THR A 215 -15.56 7.27 -2.22
CA THR A 215 -15.26 5.85 -2.42
C THR A 215 -13.77 5.68 -2.68
N VAL A 216 -13.15 6.43 -3.60
CA VAL A 216 -11.71 6.30 -3.88
C VAL A 216 -10.83 6.59 -2.67
N LEU A 217 -11.21 7.56 -1.84
CA LEU A 217 -10.42 7.92 -0.65
C LEU A 217 -10.55 6.90 0.49
N ASN A 218 -11.69 6.23 0.62
CA ASN A 218 -11.99 5.37 1.78
C ASN A 218 -12.04 3.87 1.45
N ALA A 219 -12.06 3.48 0.18
CA ALA A 219 -12.23 2.09 -0.23
C ALA A 219 -11.00 1.24 0.04
N GLU A 220 -11.23 -0.03 0.35
CA GLU A 220 -10.16 -1.02 0.34
C GLU A 220 -9.60 -1.21 -1.09
N PRO A 221 -8.29 -1.49 -1.23
CA PRO A 221 -7.67 -1.72 -2.54
C PRO A 221 -8.35 -2.82 -3.38
N LYS A 222 -8.97 -3.81 -2.72
CA LYS A 222 -9.70 -4.90 -3.39
C LYS A 222 -10.95 -4.39 -4.12
N LEU A 223 -11.67 -3.43 -3.55
CA LEU A 223 -12.84 -2.82 -4.20
C LEU A 223 -12.42 -2.07 -5.46
N LEU A 224 -11.38 -1.23 -5.34
CA LEU A 224 -10.88 -0.45 -6.46
C LEU A 224 -10.34 -1.36 -7.57
N ARG A 225 -9.60 -2.42 -7.23
CA ARG A 225 -9.12 -3.40 -8.23
C ARG A 225 -10.27 -4.07 -9.00
N ALA A 226 -11.38 -4.38 -8.33
CA ALA A 226 -12.51 -5.06 -8.96
C ALA A 226 -13.38 -4.13 -9.81
N PHE A 227 -13.69 -2.93 -9.31
CA PHE A 227 -14.76 -2.08 -9.86
C PHE A 227 -14.34 -0.65 -10.23
N ASN A 228 -13.10 -0.21 -9.96
CA ASN A 228 -12.69 1.18 -10.23
C ASN A 228 -12.85 1.55 -11.71
N ARG A 229 -12.56 0.63 -12.64
CA ARG A 229 -12.80 0.85 -14.07
C ARG A 229 -14.26 1.22 -14.35
N ALA A 230 -15.21 0.46 -13.81
CA ALA A 230 -16.63 0.72 -14.05
C ALA A 230 -17.06 2.03 -13.42
N MET A 231 -16.69 2.29 -12.16
CA MET A 231 -17.02 3.53 -11.45
C MET A 231 -16.46 4.75 -12.18
N THR A 232 -15.19 4.70 -12.58
CA THR A 232 -14.50 5.81 -13.22
C THR A 232 -14.97 6.02 -14.66
N ASN A 233 -15.32 4.96 -15.40
CA ASN A 233 -15.89 5.08 -16.76
C ASN A 233 -17.26 5.78 -16.77
N GLU A 234 -18.06 5.68 -15.71
CA GLU A 234 -19.33 6.40 -15.66
C GLU A 234 -19.14 7.92 -15.58
N LEU A 235 -18.04 8.41 -14.99
CA LEU A 235 -17.72 9.84 -14.98
C LEU A 235 -17.68 10.41 -16.40
N LEU A 236 -17.21 9.63 -17.38
CA LEU A 236 -17.15 10.04 -18.79
C LEU A 236 -18.52 10.27 -19.43
N LYS A 237 -19.57 9.66 -18.87
CA LYS A 237 -20.94 9.72 -19.40
C LYS A 237 -21.76 10.84 -18.78
N LEU A 238 -21.28 11.43 -17.67
CA LEU A 238 -21.98 12.48 -16.97
C LEU A 238 -21.79 13.84 -17.68
N PRO A 239 -22.83 14.68 -17.73
CA PRO A 239 -22.68 16.06 -18.18
C PRO A 239 -21.83 16.85 -17.18
N ASP A 240 -20.99 17.76 -17.68
CA ASP A 240 -20.13 18.64 -16.86
C ASP A 240 -19.19 17.90 -15.88
N ALA A 241 -18.93 16.61 -16.11
CA ALA A 241 -18.21 15.72 -15.18
C ALA A 241 -16.88 16.29 -14.71
N GLY A 242 -16.06 16.83 -15.62
CA GLY A 242 -14.75 17.38 -15.26
C GLY A 242 -14.84 18.54 -14.25
N SER A 243 -15.79 19.46 -14.43
CA SER A 243 -15.96 20.61 -13.52
C SER A 243 -16.56 20.20 -12.18
N LEU A 244 -17.54 19.29 -12.20
CA LEU A 244 -18.15 18.76 -10.97
C LEU A 244 -17.14 17.95 -10.17
N LEU A 245 -16.37 17.07 -10.83
CA LEU A 245 -15.31 16.28 -10.22
C LEU A 245 -14.24 17.17 -9.58
N ALA A 246 -13.81 18.24 -10.26
CA ALA A 246 -12.84 19.19 -9.70
C ALA A 246 -13.35 19.82 -8.38
N LYS A 247 -14.62 20.21 -8.34
CA LYS A 247 -15.25 20.74 -7.11
C LYS A 247 -15.34 19.67 -6.02
N SER A 248 -15.86 18.49 -6.35
CA SER A 248 -15.97 17.35 -5.43
C SER A 248 -14.63 16.96 -4.80
N MET A 249 -13.56 16.95 -5.60
CA MET A 249 -12.20 16.72 -5.13
C MET A 249 -11.73 17.85 -4.22
N GLY A 250 -11.96 19.12 -4.59
CA GLY A 250 -11.60 20.26 -3.78
C GLY A 250 -12.25 20.24 -2.40
N ASP A 251 -13.57 20.07 -2.36
CA ASP A 251 -14.35 20.01 -1.12
C ASP A 251 -13.86 18.87 -0.21
N SER A 252 -13.66 17.66 -0.77
CA SER A 252 -13.23 16.49 0.01
C SER A 252 -11.77 16.59 0.47
N LEU A 253 -10.88 17.14 -0.36
CA LEU A 253 -9.46 17.26 -0.01
C LEU A 253 -9.22 18.41 0.97
N GLN A 254 -10.05 19.45 0.98
CA GLN A 254 -9.92 20.59 1.90
C GLN A 254 -10.17 20.18 3.36
N GLU A 255 -11.02 19.17 3.60
CA GLU A 255 -11.30 18.62 4.93
C GLU A 255 -10.09 17.88 5.53
N LEU A 256 -9.11 17.50 4.73
CA LEU A 256 -7.95 16.72 5.16
C LEU A 256 -6.80 17.58 5.67
N HIS A 257 -6.13 17.08 6.71
CA HIS A 257 -4.99 17.75 7.35
C HIS A 257 -3.70 17.60 6.52
N LEU A 258 -2.77 18.53 6.71
CA LEU A 258 -1.42 18.43 6.15
C LEU A 258 -0.52 17.68 7.15
N PRO A 259 0.43 16.83 6.71
CA PRO A 259 0.80 16.52 5.32
C PRO A 259 0.04 15.32 4.71
N SER A 260 -0.91 14.72 5.44
CA SER A 260 -1.53 13.44 5.06
C SER A 260 -2.16 13.46 3.67
N VAL A 261 -2.73 14.60 3.26
CA VAL A 261 -3.42 14.85 1.97
C VAL A 261 -2.66 14.40 0.71
N HIS A 262 -1.34 14.27 0.80
CA HIS A 262 -0.48 13.76 -0.27
C HIS A 262 -0.94 12.38 -0.76
N ARG A 263 -1.27 11.49 0.17
CA ARG A 263 -1.71 10.13 -0.13
C ARG A 263 -3.05 10.13 -0.90
N GLU A 264 -3.96 11.00 -0.50
CA GLU A 264 -5.29 11.14 -1.09
C GLU A 264 -5.22 11.74 -2.50
N ILE A 265 -4.32 12.71 -2.73
CA ILE A 265 -4.05 13.21 -4.08
C ILE A 265 -3.55 12.07 -4.99
N ARG A 266 -2.62 11.24 -4.52
CA ARG A 266 -2.12 10.07 -5.28
C ARG A 266 -3.19 9.02 -5.53
N SER A 267 -4.04 8.77 -4.54
CA SER A 267 -5.14 7.80 -4.65
C SER A 267 -6.12 8.22 -5.74
N LEU A 268 -6.54 9.49 -5.73
CA LEU A 268 -7.43 10.04 -6.77
C LEU A 268 -6.77 10.02 -8.15
N ALA A 269 -5.48 10.36 -8.23
CA ALA A 269 -4.74 10.29 -9.49
C ALA A 269 -4.63 8.84 -10.02
N SER A 270 -4.34 7.88 -9.13
CA SER A 270 -4.29 6.45 -9.46
C SER A 270 -5.64 5.94 -9.96
N ALA A 271 -6.72 6.33 -9.28
CA ALA A 271 -8.06 5.91 -9.63
C ALA A 271 -8.48 6.44 -11.00
N LEU A 272 -8.16 7.71 -11.32
CA LEU A 272 -8.37 8.28 -12.66
C LEU A 272 -7.48 7.64 -13.73
N GLY A 273 -6.28 7.18 -13.35
CA GLY A 273 -5.30 6.59 -14.24
C GLY A 273 -5.71 5.29 -14.91
N VAL A 274 -6.83 4.67 -14.50
CA VAL A 274 -7.41 3.51 -15.20
C VAL A 274 -8.07 3.90 -16.52
N LEU A 275 -8.40 5.17 -16.73
CA LEU A 275 -8.97 5.64 -18.00
C LEU A 275 -7.90 5.66 -19.10
N GLU A 276 -8.26 5.33 -20.34
CA GLU A 276 -7.33 5.54 -21.46
C GLU A 276 -7.02 7.03 -21.61
N SER A 277 -5.79 7.36 -21.99
CA SER A 277 -5.31 8.76 -22.05
C SER A 277 -6.26 9.67 -22.82
N GLN A 278 -6.75 9.22 -23.98
CA GLN A 278 -7.71 9.95 -24.81
C GLN A 278 -9.04 10.27 -24.09
N TRP A 279 -9.56 9.34 -23.28
CA TRP A 279 -10.82 9.52 -22.56
C TRP A 279 -10.63 10.39 -21.32
N LEU A 280 -9.52 10.20 -20.61
CA LEU A 280 -9.13 11.04 -19.48
C LEU A 280 -8.96 12.50 -19.91
N GLU A 281 -8.26 12.72 -21.03
CA GLU A 281 -8.11 14.04 -21.65
C GLU A 281 -9.46 14.62 -22.03
N HIS A 282 -10.31 13.83 -22.69
CA HIS A 282 -11.65 14.28 -23.07
C HIS A 282 -12.48 14.68 -21.84
N ALA A 283 -12.41 13.93 -20.75
CA ALA A 283 -13.19 14.21 -19.55
C ALA A 283 -12.71 15.46 -18.79
N LEU A 284 -11.38 15.65 -18.72
CA LEU A 284 -10.77 16.69 -17.92
C LEU A 284 -10.53 17.99 -18.72
N LEU A 285 -10.19 17.89 -19.99
CA LEU A 285 -9.74 19.02 -20.81
C LEU A 285 -10.81 19.52 -21.79
N ARG A 286 -11.94 18.83 -21.94
CA ARG A 286 -13.01 19.34 -22.81
C ARG A 286 -13.67 20.56 -22.18
N PHE A 287 -13.70 21.64 -22.97
CA PHE A 287 -14.37 22.88 -22.62
C PHE A 287 -15.88 22.66 -22.61
N ILE A 288 -16.50 22.71 -21.43
CA ILE A 288 -17.93 22.85 -21.33
C ILE A 288 -18.22 24.23 -20.78
N LYS A 289 -19.08 24.99 -21.47
CA LYS A 289 -19.37 26.41 -21.15
C LYS A 289 -18.11 27.29 -21.08
N GLY A 290 -17.05 26.92 -21.82
CA GLY A 290 -15.81 27.70 -21.92
C GLY A 290 -14.80 27.52 -20.80
N ARG A 291 -14.95 26.54 -19.90
CA ARG A 291 -13.95 26.20 -18.85
C ARG A 291 -13.60 24.71 -18.86
N THR A 292 -12.35 24.39 -18.55
CA THR A 292 -11.86 23.01 -18.33
C THR A 292 -11.98 22.60 -16.86
N SER A 293 -11.77 21.31 -16.55
CA SER A 293 -11.69 20.87 -15.15
C SER A 293 -10.50 21.52 -14.42
N LEU A 294 -9.39 21.74 -15.12
CA LEU A 294 -8.20 22.40 -14.58
C LEU A 294 -8.49 23.88 -14.26
N ASP A 295 -9.21 24.59 -15.14
CA ASP A 295 -9.65 25.97 -14.86
C ASP A 295 -10.55 26.02 -13.62
N THR A 296 -11.44 25.04 -13.50
CA THR A 296 -12.36 24.93 -12.35
C THR A 296 -11.58 24.65 -11.06
N ALA A 297 -10.64 23.71 -11.09
CA ALA A 297 -9.83 23.34 -9.93
C ALA A 297 -8.94 24.51 -9.46
N ALA A 298 -8.27 25.20 -10.37
CA ALA A 298 -7.47 26.38 -10.02
C ALA A 298 -8.32 27.53 -9.45
N GLY A 299 -9.58 27.64 -9.89
CA GLY A 299 -10.52 28.63 -9.39
C GLY A 299 -11.05 28.39 -7.97
N LEU A 300 -10.71 27.27 -7.33
CA LEU A 300 -11.12 26.95 -5.95
C LEU A 300 -10.26 27.67 -4.90
N GLY A 301 -9.08 28.18 -5.27
CA GLY A 301 -8.11 28.76 -4.33
C GLY A 301 -7.33 27.73 -3.51
N ASP A 302 -7.63 26.44 -3.66
CA ASP A 302 -6.84 25.31 -3.16
C ASP A 302 -6.44 24.40 -4.33
N ASN A 303 -5.13 24.21 -4.51
CA ASN A 303 -4.54 23.50 -5.63
C ASN A 303 -4.51 21.97 -5.44
N ARG A 304 -5.00 21.40 -4.33
CA ARG A 304 -5.01 19.93 -4.10
C ARG A 304 -5.76 19.19 -5.21
N ALA A 305 -6.95 19.67 -5.57
CA ALA A 305 -7.74 19.10 -6.66
C ALA A 305 -7.00 19.24 -8.01
N LEU A 306 -6.39 20.41 -8.26
CA LEU A 306 -5.60 20.64 -9.47
C LEU A 306 -4.41 19.67 -9.55
N CYS A 307 -3.71 19.43 -8.44
CA CYS A 307 -2.59 18.48 -8.35
C CYS A 307 -3.03 17.05 -8.64
N ALA A 308 -4.18 16.60 -8.13
CA ALA A 308 -4.72 15.26 -8.42
C ALA A 308 -5.03 15.08 -9.91
N LEU A 309 -5.69 16.07 -10.52
CA LEU A 309 -6.04 16.05 -11.95
C LEU A 309 -4.79 16.10 -12.85
N LEU A 310 -3.83 16.98 -12.54
CA LEU A 310 -2.57 17.06 -13.29
C LEU A 310 -1.74 15.79 -13.14
N SER A 311 -1.69 15.20 -11.94
CA SER A 311 -1.00 13.94 -11.69
C SER A 311 -1.56 12.81 -12.58
N ALA A 312 -2.89 12.67 -12.65
CA ALA A 312 -3.54 11.69 -13.53
C ALA A 312 -3.19 11.92 -15.02
N LEU A 313 -3.19 13.17 -15.47
CA LEU A 313 -2.83 13.53 -16.84
C LEU A 313 -1.35 13.29 -17.16
N LEU A 314 -0.46 13.32 -16.16
CA LEU A 314 0.98 13.11 -16.33
C LEU A 314 1.43 11.65 -16.18
N LEU A 315 0.53 10.72 -15.85
CA LEU A 315 0.86 9.29 -15.72
C LEU A 315 1.58 8.75 -16.94
N GLU A 316 2.65 8.00 -16.73
CA GLU A 316 3.26 7.23 -17.81
C GLU A 316 2.64 5.84 -17.85
N VAL A 317 2.35 5.33 -19.05
CA VAL A 317 1.57 4.10 -19.20
C VAL A 317 2.42 3.02 -19.86
N VAL A 318 2.41 1.83 -19.25
CA VAL A 318 3.05 0.63 -19.78
C VAL A 318 1.97 -0.41 -20.09
N ILE A 319 2.03 -0.96 -21.30
CA ILE A 319 1.18 -2.08 -21.72
C ILE A 319 2.04 -3.35 -21.72
N ILE A 320 1.60 -4.34 -20.95
CA ILE A 320 2.22 -5.66 -20.84
C ILE A 320 1.36 -6.66 -21.59
N GLN A 321 1.91 -7.24 -22.65
CA GLN A 321 1.22 -8.26 -23.45
C GLN A 321 0.97 -9.55 -22.63
N PRO A 322 -0.07 -10.35 -22.95
CA PRO A 322 -0.44 -11.54 -22.17
C PRO A 322 0.72 -12.51 -21.94
N LYS A 323 1.54 -12.75 -22.96
CA LYS A 323 2.71 -13.64 -22.87
C LYS A 323 3.77 -13.12 -21.88
N ALA A 324 4.03 -11.82 -21.88
CA ALA A 324 4.96 -11.20 -20.95
C ALA A 324 4.40 -11.22 -19.51
N CYS A 325 3.09 -10.99 -19.36
CA CYS A 325 2.40 -11.12 -18.07
C CYS A 325 2.52 -12.55 -17.49
N ALA A 326 2.34 -13.58 -18.32
CA ALA A 326 2.50 -14.97 -17.88
C ALA A 326 3.95 -15.29 -17.50
N GLN A 327 4.93 -14.70 -18.17
CA GLN A 327 6.35 -14.86 -17.83
C GLN A 327 6.70 -14.19 -16.49
N LEU A 328 6.20 -12.97 -16.25
CA LEU A 328 6.33 -12.29 -14.96
C LEU A 328 5.72 -13.11 -13.83
N ALA A 329 4.50 -13.61 -14.01
CA ALA A 329 3.82 -14.43 -13.01
C ALA A 329 4.59 -15.72 -12.66
N LYS A 330 5.28 -16.31 -13.64
CA LYS A 330 6.12 -17.50 -13.43
C LYS A 330 7.43 -17.19 -12.69
N ALA A 331 7.95 -15.97 -12.79
CA ALA A 331 9.13 -15.56 -12.03
C ALA A 331 8.80 -15.29 -10.55
N ALA A 332 7.54 -15.01 -10.22
CA ALA A 332 7.08 -14.74 -8.85
C ALA A 332 7.01 -15.98 -7.93
N THR A 333 7.51 -17.15 -8.34
CA THR A 333 7.26 -18.44 -7.64
C THR A 333 8.20 -18.73 -6.45
N ASP A 334 9.01 -17.76 -6.01
CA ASP A 334 10.02 -17.96 -4.96
C ASP A 334 9.42 -18.17 -3.54
N VAL A 335 8.10 -18.05 -3.35
CA VAL A 335 7.44 -18.21 -2.04
C VAL A 335 6.23 -19.16 -2.17
N GLU A 336 6.12 -20.17 -1.30
CA GLU A 336 5.04 -21.18 -1.34
C GLU A 336 3.63 -20.54 -1.35
N THR A 337 3.44 -19.41 -0.67
CA THR A 337 2.18 -18.64 -0.64
C THR A 337 1.78 -18.07 -2.01
N MET A 338 2.75 -17.73 -2.87
CA MET A 338 2.51 -17.10 -4.18
C MET A 338 1.84 -18.06 -5.16
N THR A 339 2.02 -19.38 -5.02
CA THR A 339 1.45 -20.39 -5.92
C THR A 339 -0.08 -20.46 -5.91
N THR A 340 -0.71 -19.89 -4.89
CA THR A 340 -2.18 -19.83 -4.75
C THR A 340 -2.80 -18.56 -5.36
N LEU A 341 -1.96 -17.57 -5.71
CA LEU A 341 -2.41 -16.29 -6.25
C LEU A 341 -2.62 -16.37 -7.76
N PRO A 342 -3.63 -15.66 -8.30
CA PRO A 342 -3.83 -15.56 -9.74
C PRO A 342 -2.62 -15.02 -10.50
N GLN A 343 -2.51 -15.41 -11.77
CA GLN A 343 -1.44 -14.94 -12.67
C GLN A 343 -1.25 -13.42 -12.64
N THR A 344 -2.34 -12.65 -12.71
CA THR A 344 -2.29 -11.18 -12.74
C THR A 344 -1.70 -10.60 -11.46
N GLN A 345 -2.06 -11.13 -10.29
CA GLN A 345 -1.55 -10.67 -9.00
C GLN A 345 -0.07 -11.02 -8.84
N ARG A 346 0.33 -12.23 -9.24
CA ARG A 346 1.75 -12.63 -9.27
C ARG A 346 2.58 -11.77 -10.21
N ALA A 347 2.06 -11.48 -11.40
CA ALA A 347 2.74 -10.63 -12.37
C ALA A 347 2.93 -9.20 -11.84
N VAL A 348 1.91 -8.64 -11.18
CA VAL A 348 2.00 -7.32 -10.54
C VAL A 348 3.00 -7.33 -9.38
N HIS A 349 3.00 -8.37 -8.55
CA HIS A 349 3.96 -8.48 -7.45
C HIS A 349 5.41 -8.55 -7.95
N GLU A 350 5.68 -9.41 -8.94
CA GLU A 350 7.00 -9.49 -9.57
C GLU A 350 7.39 -8.19 -10.28
N LEU A 351 6.43 -7.51 -10.90
CA LEU A 351 6.67 -6.20 -11.47
C LEU A 351 7.12 -5.20 -10.41
N CYS A 352 6.41 -5.09 -9.29
CA CYS A 352 6.79 -4.18 -8.20
C CYS A 352 8.22 -4.48 -7.71
N LYS A 353 8.56 -5.76 -7.55
CA LYS A 353 9.92 -6.20 -7.19
C LYS A 353 10.96 -5.72 -8.21
N ARG A 354 10.73 -5.90 -9.51
CA ARG A 354 11.64 -5.46 -10.59
C ARG A 354 11.75 -3.95 -10.70
N LEU A 355 10.69 -3.23 -10.37
CA LEU A 355 10.65 -1.77 -10.35
C LEU A 355 11.14 -1.17 -9.03
N MET A 356 11.53 -2.01 -8.06
CA MET A 356 11.94 -1.61 -6.72
C MET A 356 10.88 -0.74 -6.01
N LEU A 357 9.60 -1.04 -6.25
CA LEU A 357 8.48 -0.40 -5.57
C LEU A 357 8.20 -1.13 -4.27
N ASP A 358 8.12 -0.39 -3.17
CA ASP A 358 7.63 -0.93 -1.90
C ASP A 358 6.11 -1.18 -1.93
N GLU A 359 5.57 -1.74 -0.85
CA GLU A 359 4.13 -2.07 -0.77
C GLU A 359 3.23 -0.83 -0.80
N GLU A 360 3.70 0.30 -0.29
CA GLU A 360 2.95 1.55 -0.28
C GLU A 360 2.87 2.12 -1.70
N GLU A 361 4.00 2.23 -2.40
CA GLU A 361 4.11 2.67 -3.79
C GLU A 361 3.32 1.77 -4.75
N ALA A 362 3.38 0.45 -4.53
CA ALA A 362 2.62 -0.53 -5.31
C ALA A 362 1.10 -0.31 -5.23
N SER A 363 0.60 0.25 -4.12
CA SER A 363 -0.84 0.53 -3.95
C SER A 363 -1.35 1.66 -4.85
N PHE A 364 -0.45 2.53 -5.35
CA PHE A 364 -0.79 3.66 -6.23
C PHE A 364 -0.64 3.36 -7.72
N LEU A 365 -0.37 2.11 -8.08
CA LEU A 365 -0.37 1.68 -9.48
C LEU A 365 -1.79 1.63 -10.04
N SER A 366 -2.02 2.33 -11.15
CA SER A 366 -3.28 2.22 -11.90
C SER A 366 -3.24 0.95 -12.74
N ILE A 367 -3.87 -0.14 -12.28
CA ILE A 367 -3.82 -1.43 -12.97
C ILE A 367 -5.15 -1.70 -13.66
N GLU A 368 -5.09 -1.96 -14.97
CA GLU A 368 -6.22 -2.32 -15.79
C GLU A 368 -5.94 -3.63 -16.55
N LEU A 369 -6.91 -4.54 -16.57
CA LEU A 369 -6.86 -5.74 -17.41
C LEU A 369 -7.31 -5.36 -18.83
N LEU A 370 -6.56 -5.76 -19.85
CA LEU A 370 -6.90 -5.49 -21.25
C LEU A 370 -7.78 -6.61 -21.81
N SER A 371 -8.54 -6.31 -22.87
CA SER A 371 -9.43 -7.27 -23.54
C SER A 371 -8.72 -8.51 -24.09
N ASN A 372 -7.42 -8.42 -24.35
CA ASN A 372 -6.61 -9.55 -24.80
C ASN A 372 -6.03 -10.39 -23.63
N GLY A 373 -6.30 -10.03 -22.38
CA GLY A 373 -5.73 -10.66 -21.18
C GLY A 373 -4.37 -10.10 -20.74
N GLY A 374 -3.89 -9.02 -21.38
CA GLY A 374 -2.70 -8.29 -20.96
C GLY A 374 -3.00 -7.29 -19.84
N LEU A 375 -2.00 -6.56 -19.38
CA LEU A 375 -2.16 -5.53 -18.35
C LEU A 375 -1.77 -4.15 -18.89
N ARG A 376 -2.48 -3.12 -18.44
CA ARG A 376 -2.11 -1.73 -18.60
C ARG A 376 -1.85 -1.14 -17.23
N ILE A 377 -0.70 -0.49 -17.08
CA ILE A 377 -0.19 -0.01 -15.79
C ILE A 377 0.17 1.46 -15.92
N GLY A 378 -0.48 2.30 -15.11
CA GLY A 378 -0.16 3.71 -14.95
C GLY A 378 0.87 3.91 -13.84
N LEU A 379 1.95 4.63 -14.17
CA LEU A 379 3.07 4.97 -13.31
C LEU A 379 3.05 6.47 -12.97
N GLN A 380 3.14 6.78 -11.68
CA GLN A 380 3.13 8.14 -11.16
C GLN A 380 4.55 8.70 -11.05
N THR A 381 5.22 8.97 -12.17
CA THR A 381 6.64 9.37 -12.18
C THR A 381 6.90 10.67 -11.41
N ALA A 382 5.92 11.58 -11.43
CA ALA A 382 5.97 12.80 -10.62
C ALA A 382 6.11 12.52 -9.11
N TRP A 383 5.73 11.32 -8.66
CA TRP A 383 5.70 10.86 -7.27
C TRP A 383 6.76 9.81 -6.93
N GLY A 384 7.76 9.64 -7.80
CA GLY A 384 8.90 8.74 -7.54
C GLY A 384 8.84 7.37 -8.21
N HIS A 385 7.73 7.02 -8.90
CA HIS A 385 7.71 5.79 -9.70
C HIS A 385 8.75 5.88 -10.84
N PRO A 386 9.32 4.73 -11.27
CA PRO A 386 10.20 4.72 -12.44
C PRO A 386 9.44 5.13 -13.71
N SER A 387 10.18 5.64 -14.70
CA SER A 387 9.61 5.96 -16.01
C SER A 387 9.07 4.71 -16.70
N ALA A 388 8.09 4.87 -17.60
CA ALA A 388 7.57 3.78 -18.41
C ALA A 388 8.67 3.12 -19.26
N GLN A 389 9.66 3.88 -19.71
CA GLN A 389 10.81 3.31 -20.41
C GLN A 389 11.64 2.41 -19.48
N SER A 390 11.98 2.89 -18.28
CA SER A 390 12.69 2.08 -17.29
C SER A 390 11.90 0.82 -16.92
N ALA A 391 10.58 0.91 -16.86
CA ALA A 391 9.73 -0.24 -16.59
C ALA A 391 9.70 -1.23 -17.76
N VAL A 392 9.64 -0.76 -19.01
CA VAL A 392 9.77 -1.61 -20.19
C VAL A 392 11.13 -2.31 -20.20
N ASP A 393 12.21 -1.62 -19.88
CA ASP A 393 13.56 -2.20 -19.83
C ASP A 393 13.66 -3.29 -18.74
N ALA A 394 13.01 -3.10 -17.59
CA ALA A 394 12.97 -4.07 -16.49
C ALA A 394 12.08 -5.31 -16.80
N ILE A 395 11.01 -5.14 -17.57
CA ILE A 395 10.10 -6.24 -17.96
C ILE A 395 10.68 -7.03 -19.14
N GLY A 396 11.19 -6.32 -20.16
CA GLY A 396 11.74 -6.88 -21.38
C GLY A 396 10.71 -7.07 -22.50
N ALA A 397 10.94 -8.05 -23.37
CA ALA A 397 10.17 -8.25 -24.59
C ALA A 397 8.66 -8.49 -24.29
N GLY A 398 7.80 -7.70 -24.94
CA GLY A 398 6.35 -7.77 -24.77
C GLY A 398 5.77 -6.73 -23.79
N ALA A 399 6.60 -5.87 -23.19
CA ALA A 399 6.16 -4.60 -22.63
C ALA A 399 6.38 -3.46 -23.65
N VAL A 400 5.44 -2.53 -23.73
CA VAL A 400 5.53 -1.35 -24.60
C VAL A 400 5.05 -0.11 -23.86
N VAL A 401 5.70 1.03 -24.14
CA VAL A 401 5.23 2.33 -23.65
C VAL A 401 4.03 2.76 -24.51
N ASP A 402 2.92 3.08 -23.85
CA ASP A 402 1.80 3.74 -24.50
C ASP A 402 2.12 5.24 -24.61
N LYS A 403 2.48 5.67 -25.82
CA LYS A 403 2.93 7.04 -26.07
C LYS A 403 1.75 8.00 -25.92
N LYS A 404 1.77 8.80 -24.85
CA LYS A 404 0.92 10.00 -24.75
C LYS A 404 1.30 11.01 -25.84
N MET A 405 0.32 11.57 -26.53
CA MET A 405 0.54 12.77 -27.35
C MET A 405 0.86 13.97 -26.43
N PRO A 406 1.79 14.87 -26.80
CA PRO A 406 2.03 16.08 -26.03
C PRO A 406 0.79 16.99 -26.11
N LEU A 407 0.15 17.22 -24.96
CA LEU A 407 -1.05 18.05 -24.87
C LEU A 407 -0.66 19.52 -24.79
N GLY A 408 -1.01 20.29 -25.83
CA GLY A 408 -0.85 21.75 -25.81
C GLY A 408 -1.56 22.43 -24.62
N GLU A 409 -2.60 21.82 -24.07
CA GLU A 409 -3.25 22.28 -22.82
C GLU A 409 -2.40 22.05 -21.57
N LEU A 410 -1.66 20.94 -21.45
CA LEU A 410 -0.73 20.75 -20.33
C LEU A 410 0.40 21.78 -20.36
N GLN A 411 0.82 22.23 -21.54
CA GLN A 411 1.79 23.32 -21.66
C GLN A 411 1.26 24.64 -21.09
N ARG A 412 -0.04 24.93 -21.25
CA ARG A 412 -0.70 26.10 -20.62
C ARG A 412 -0.70 25.99 -19.10
N TRP A 413 -0.79 24.76 -18.57
CA TRP A 413 -0.78 24.48 -17.13
C TRP A 413 0.60 24.23 -16.53
N ARG A 414 1.68 24.66 -17.20
CA ARG A 414 3.05 24.55 -16.67
C ARG A 414 3.19 25.08 -15.21
N PRO A 415 2.60 26.22 -14.81
CA PRO A 415 2.63 26.66 -13.41
C PRO A 415 2.02 25.64 -12.44
N GLY A 416 0.93 24.96 -12.84
CA GLY A 416 0.33 23.89 -12.05
C GLY A 416 1.18 22.63 -11.99
N VAL A 417 1.88 22.28 -13.08
CA VAL A 417 2.85 21.17 -13.09
C VAL A 417 4.02 21.48 -12.16
N ASP A 418 4.50 22.72 -12.14
CA ASP A 418 5.58 23.14 -11.25
C ASP A 418 5.10 23.18 -9.78
N ALA A 419 3.84 23.59 -9.53
CA ALA A 419 3.22 23.47 -8.21
C ALA A 419 3.11 22.01 -7.76
N LEU A 420 2.67 21.09 -8.63
CA LEU A 420 2.62 19.65 -8.33
C LEU A 420 4.01 19.13 -7.90
N LYS A 421 5.09 19.49 -8.60
CA LYS A 421 6.46 19.10 -8.20
C LYS A 421 6.83 19.60 -6.81
N GLN A 422 6.43 20.83 -6.47
CA GLN A 422 6.65 21.36 -5.12
C GLN A 422 5.82 20.57 -4.10
N VAL A 423 4.56 20.27 -4.41
CA VAL A 423 3.65 19.49 -3.54
C VAL A 423 4.16 18.07 -3.32
N VAL A 424 4.80 17.43 -4.31
CA VAL A 424 5.42 16.12 -4.13
C VAL A 424 6.69 16.20 -3.27
N ALA A 425 7.50 17.24 -3.41
CA ALA A 425 8.77 17.36 -2.69
C ALA A 425 8.62 17.83 -1.22
N PHE A 426 7.47 18.39 -0.86
CA PHE A 426 7.23 19.01 0.45
C PHE A 426 6.91 18.08 1.64
N PRO A 427 6.17 16.95 1.49
CA PRO A 427 5.67 16.14 2.58
C PRO A 427 6.76 15.61 3.50
N GLU A 428 7.89 15.15 2.97
CA GLU A 428 9.00 14.65 3.79
C GLU A 428 9.55 15.73 4.75
N ARG A 429 9.48 17.01 4.35
CA ARG A 429 9.95 18.12 5.19
C ARG A 429 8.94 18.40 6.29
N CYS A 430 7.64 18.48 5.95
CA CYS A 430 6.57 18.62 6.93
C CYS A 430 6.55 17.46 7.92
N GLN A 431 6.62 16.21 7.43
CA GLN A 431 6.59 15.02 8.26
C GLN A 431 7.78 14.96 9.22
N ARG A 432 9.00 15.26 8.74
CA ARG A 432 10.18 15.35 9.62
C ARG A 432 10.04 16.45 10.67
N ALA A 433 9.54 17.63 10.29
CA ALA A 433 9.36 18.73 11.22
C ALA A 433 8.28 18.41 12.28
N CYS A 434 7.15 17.83 11.88
CA CYS A 434 6.10 17.40 12.80
C CYS A 434 6.58 16.28 13.74
N HIS A 435 7.28 15.26 13.22
CA HIS A 435 7.83 14.21 14.08
C HIS A 435 8.89 14.73 15.06
N ALA A 436 9.72 15.68 14.66
CA ALA A 436 10.66 16.33 15.56
C ALA A 436 9.93 17.09 16.69
N SER A 437 8.86 17.82 16.35
CA SER A 437 7.99 18.50 17.32
C SER A 437 7.34 17.51 18.29
N GLU A 438 6.71 16.44 17.79
CA GLU A 438 6.10 15.39 18.62
C GLU A 438 7.11 14.72 19.56
N HIS A 439 8.30 14.40 19.04
CA HIS A 439 9.38 13.82 19.83
C HIS A 439 9.85 14.76 20.95
N SER A 440 10.12 16.03 20.62
CA SER A 440 10.54 17.03 21.59
C SER A 440 9.45 17.30 22.65
N ALA A 441 8.18 17.28 22.27
CA ALA A 441 7.07 17.37 23.20
C ALA A 441 7.04 16.18 24.19
N ALA A 442 7.30 14.96 23.71
CA ALA A 442 7.41 13.78 24.57
C ALA A 442 8.61 13.86 25.53
N VAL A 443 9.76 14.35 25.06
CA VAL A 443 10.96 14.60 25.89
C VAL A 443 10.67 15.64 26.96
N LEU A 444 10.02 16.76 26.61
CA LEU A 444 9.60 17.79 27.55
C LEU A 444 8.64 17.26 28.61
N ALA A 445 7.65 16.45 28.23
CA ALA A 445 6.74 15.80 29.15
C ALA A 445 7.46 14.85 30.12
N HIS A 446 8.47 14.11 29.64
CA HIS A 446 9.31 13.29 30.50
C HIS A 446 10.15 14.14 31.45
N ALA A 447 10.82 15.19 30.97
CA ALA A 447 11.63 16.09 31.78
C ALA A 447 10.80 16.76 32.88
N ARG A 448 9.57 17.18 32.56
CA ARG A 448 8.62 17.73 33.53
C ARG A 448 8.27 16.72 34.64
N ARG A 449 8.02 15.45 34.29
CA ARG A 449 7.78 14.40 35.29
C ARG A 449 8.97 14.20 36.22
N ARG A 450 10.20 14.22 35.69
CA ARG A 450 11.42 14.11 36.50
C ARG A 450 11.59 15.31 37.44
N LEU A 451 11.32 16.52 36.95
CA LEU A 451 11.35 17.73 37.75
C LEU A 451 10.35 17.67 38.90
N LEU A 452 9.09 17.30 38.62
CA LEU A 452 8.06 17.14 39.66
C LEU A 452 8.46 16.08 40.69
N GLY A 453 9.03 14.96 40.26
CA GLY A 453 9.58 13.94 41.16
C GLY A 453 10.71 14.47 42.05
N ALA A 454 11.62 15.27 41.49
CA ALA A 454 12.72 15.89 42.23
C ALA A 454 12.21 16.92 43.25
N ILE A 455 11.23 17.74 42.88
CA ILE A 455 10.56 18.67 43.81
C ILE A 455 9.93 17.90 44.97
N GLY A 456 9.21 16.81 44.68
CA GLY A 456 8.60 15.96 45.71
C GLY A 456 9.63 15.33 46.66
N ALA A 457 10.78 14.89 46.15
CA ALA A 457 11.86 14.34 46.96
C ALA A 457 12.49 15.38 47.91
N VAL A 458 12.76 16.59 47.41
CA VAL A 458 13.27 17.70 48.22
C VAL A 458 12.26 18.09 49.30
N ALA A 459 10.99 18.26 48.94
CA ALA A 459 9.93 18.60 49.89
C ALA A 459 9.79 17.55 51.00
N LYS A 460 9.86 16.26 50.66
CA LYS A 460 9.79 15.16 51.63
C LYS A 460 11.00 15.14 52.56
N ALA A 461 12.20 15.30 52.04
CA ALA A 461 13.43 15.31 52.84
C ALA A 461 13.47 16.54 53.77
N SER A 462 13.08 17.72 53.27
CA SER A 462 12.96 18.95 54.07
C SER A 462 11.95 18.77 55.20
N SER A 463 10.73 18.31 54.90
CA SER A 463 9.70 18.07 55.92
C SER A 463 10.15 17.05 56.97
N THR A 464 10.89 16.02 56.57
CA THR A 464 11.44 15.04 57.52
C THR A 464 12.48 15.68 58.44
N LEU A 465 13.31 16.58 57.90
CA LEU A 465 14.29 17.35 58.69
C LEU A 465 13.60 18.31 59.66
N ASP A 466 12.56 19.00 59.20
CA ASP A 466 11.73 19.93 60.00
C ASP A 466 11.05 19.21 61.16
N ASP A 467 10.65 17.94 60.98
CA ASP A 467 10.07 17.10 62.05
C ASP A 467 11.13 16.54 63.02
N LEU A 468 12.34 16.25 62.54
CA LEU A 468 13.42 15.66 63.33
C LEU A 468 14.14 16.69 64.22
N LEU A 469 14.31 17.93 63.73
CA LEU A 469 15.10 18.96 64.41
C LEU A 469 14.57 19.30 65.82
N PRO A 470 13.26 19.58 66.04
CA PRO A 470 12.75 19.87 67.37
C PRO A 470 12.85 18.67 68.33
N ARG A 471 12.73 17.44 67.81
CA ARG A 471 12.85 16.20 68.58
C ARG A 471 14.29 15.97 69.02
N HIS A 472 15.25 16.23 68.14
CA HIS A 472 16.67 16.18 68.45
C HIS A 472 17.02 17.20 69.55
N ASP A 473 16.58 18.45 69.40
CA ASP A 473 16.91 19.52 70.36
C ASP A 473 16.29 19.25 71.74
N ALA A 474 15.03 18.81 71.79
CA ALA A 474 14.38 18.40 73.04
C ALA A 474 15.11 17.22 73.72
N GLN A 475 15.54 16.23 72.93
CA GLN A 475 16.27 15.08 73.46
C GLN A 475 17.68 15.44 73.93
N HIS A 476 18.36 16.38 73.24
CA HIS A 476 19.66 16.90 73.67
C HIS A 476 19.58 17.58 75.04
N VAL A 477 18.57 18.45 75.23
CA VAL A 477 18.31 19.09 76.53
C VAL A 477 18.04 18.03 77.61
N LYS A 478 17.22 17.02 77.31
CA LYS A 478 16.93 15.93 78.25
C LYS A 478 18.17 15.13 78.64
N VAL A 479 19.06 14.82 77.69
CA VAL A 479 20.34 14.15 77.97
C VAL A 479 21.20 15.04 78.88
N MET A 480 21.33 16.33 78.58
CA MET A 480 22.08 17.28 79.39
C MET A 480 21.55 17.37 80.84
N GLU A 481 20.23 17.43 81.03
CA GLU A 481 19.59 17.43 82.35
C GLU A 481 19.87 16.13 83.12
N LEU A 482 19.69 14.97 82.48
CA LEU A 482 19.96 13.66 83.09
C LEU A 482 21.44 13.48 83.44
N GLU A 483 22.36 13.99 82.61
CA GLU A 483 23.80 13.97 82.89
C GLU A 483 24.15 14.82 84.11
N GLN A 484 23.57 16.01 84.24
CA GLN A 484 23.77 16.88 85.40
C GLN A 484 23.23 16.21 86.68
N LEU A 485 22.03 15.64 86.63
CA LEU A 485 21.41 14.92 87.75
C LEU A 485 22.23 13.70 88.15
N TYR A 486 22.66 12.88 87.19
CA TYR A 486 23.48 11.69 87.45
C TYR A 486 24.85 12.06 88.03
N THR A 487 25.49 13.12 87.53
CA THR A 487 26.77 13.62 88.05
C THR A 487 26.63 14.15 89.48
N ALA A 488 25.53 14.82 89.80
CA ALA A 488 25.22 15.25 91.16
C ALA A 488 25.02 14.05 92.10
N LYS A 489 24.34 12.99 91.64
CA LYS A 489 24.15 11.76 92.42
C LYS A 489 25.45 10.97 92.63
N ILE A 490 26.37 10.92 91.66
CA ILE A 490 27.72 10.35 91.84
C ILE A 490 28.47 11.07 92.98
N LYS A 491 28.39 12.42 93.02
CA LYS A 491 29.02 13.20 94.10
C LYS A 491 28.38 12.91 95.46
N ALA A 492 27.06 12.72 95.51
CA ALA A 492 26.34 12.34 96.72
C ALA A 492 26.68 10.90 97.15
N GLU A 493 26.82 9.96 96.22
CA GLU A 493 27.27 8.58 96.48
C GLU A 493 28.65 8.57 97.14
N ALA A 494 29.60 9.34 96.61
CA ALA A 494 30.94 9.45 97.21
C ALA A 494 30.90 9.95 98.66
N GLY A 495 29.96 10.85 98.97
CA GLY A 495 29.70 11.32 100.33
C GLY A 495 29.03 10.27 101.24
N LEU A 496 28.10 9.47 100.71
CA LEU A 496 27.40 8.39 101.43
C LEU A 496 28.31 7.17 101.65
N SER A 497 29.11 6.79 100.66
CA SER A 497 30.11 5.72 100.76
C SER A 497 31.16 6.02 101.84
N SER A 498 31.58 7.29 101.98
CA SER A 498 32.45 7.73 103.08
C SER A 498 31.80 7.64 104.48
N LYS A 499 30.47 7.67 104.56
CA LYS A 499 29.71 7.49 105.82
C LYS A 499 29.49 6.01 106.13
N ALA A 500 29.10 5.20 105.15
CA ALA A 500 28.89 3.76 105.31
C ALA A 500 30.16 3.00 105.73
N LEU A 501 31.35 3.42 105.27
CA LEU A 501 32.66 2.89 105.72
C LEU A 501 32.92 3.02 107.24
N ARG A 502 32.08 3.74 107.99
CA ARG A 502 32.17 3.87 109.45
C ARG A 502 31.34 2.83 110.23
N GLY A 503 30.70 1.87 109.55
CA GLY A 503 30.21 0.61 110.13
C GLY A 503 28.81 0.65 110.77
N SER A 504 27.83 1.31 110.15
CA SER A 504 26.41 1.28 110.56
C SER A 504 25.59 0.50 109.53
N GLU A 505 24.85 -0.53 109.95
CA GLU A 505 23.99 -1.36 109.07
C GLU A 505 22.89 -0.52 108.37
N GLU A 506 22.37 0.53 109.02
CA GLU A 506 21.36 1.44 108.43
C GLU A 506 21.94 2.30 107.29
N ASP A 507 23.20 2.73 107.42
CA ASP A 507 23.89 3.54 106.39
C ASP A 507 24.29 2.69 105.17
N GLU A 508 24.54 1.39 105.37
CA GLU A 508 24.76 0.42 104.30
C GLU A 508 23.47 0.15 103.50
N GLU A 509 22.32 -0.04 104.17
CA GLU A 509 21.02 -0.24 103.48
C GLU A 509 20.59 1.02 102.68
N VAL A 510 20.86 2.22 103.21
CA VAL A 510 20.62 3.49 102.51
C VAL A 510 21.55 3.63 101.30
N LEU A 511 22.81 3.22 101.41
CA LEU A 511 23.76 3.21 100.30
C LEU A 511 23.34 2.20 99.22
N GLU A 512 22.89 1.00 99.57
CA GLU A 512 22.42 -0.01 98.61
C GLU A 512 21.18 0.46 97.84
N LYS A 513 20.17 1.04 98.53
CA LYS A 513 18.99 1.63 97.86
C LYS A 513 19.39 2.80 96.96
N PHE A 514 20.33 3.64 97.38
CA PHE A 514 20.83 4.75 96.58
C PHE A 514 21.61 4.26 95.34
N GLN A 515 22.42 3.22 95.48
CA GLN A 515 23.14 2.57 94.38
C GLN A 515 22.19 1.89 93.39
N GLN A 516 21.09 1.31 93.86
CA GLN A 516 20.06 0.74 93.02
C GLN A 516 19.33 1.83 92.21
N GLN A 517 18.97 2.95 92.84
CA GLN A 517 18.43 4.13 92.15
C GLN A 517 19.41 4.70 91.12
N MET A 518 20.70 4.77 91.45
CA MET A 518 21.75 5.19 90.52
C MET A 518 21.91 4.24 89.32
N LYS A 519 21.70 2.93 89.50
CA LYS A 519 21.68 1.97 88.38
C LYS A 519 20.50 2.24 87.45
N GLU A 520 19.31 2.50 87.99
CA GLU A 520 18.13 2.86 87.21
C GLU A 520 18.31 4.17 86.44
N ASP A 521 18.83 5.21 87.10
CA ASP A 521 19.12 6.49 86.44
C ASP A 521 20.19 6.36 85.35
N LYS A 522 21.20 5.50 85.57
CA LYS A 522 22.22 5.18 84.56
C LYS A 522 21.62 4.51 83.34
N ILE A 523 20.65 3.60 83.54
CA ILE A 523 19.91 2.96 82.44
C ILE A 523 19.10 4.03 81.69
N GLN A 524 18.34 4.88 82.40
CA GLN A 524 17.57 5.96 81.78
C GLN A 524 18.45 6.95 80.99
N LEU A 525 19.62 7.31 81.52
CA LEU A 525 20.60 8.14 80.83
C LEU A 525 21.16 7.42 79.58
N SER A 526 21.47 6.13 79.68
CA SER A 526 21.94 5.33 78.56
C SER A 526 20.89 5.25 77.44
N ASP A 527 19.62 5.02 77.80
CA ASP A 527 18.51 4.99 76.85
C ASP A 527 18.31 6.36 76.19
N ALA A 528 18.36 7.44 76.97
CA ALA A 528 18.27 8.79 76.45
C ALA A 528 19.41 9.13 75.47
N ARG A 529 20.64 8.68 75.76
CA ARG A 529 21.81 8.81 74.87
C ARG A 529 21.69 7.99 73.59
N ASN A 530 21.12 6.79 73.67
CA ASN A 530 20.86 5.97 72.48
C ASN A 530 19.83 6.64 71.57
N VAL A 531 18.70 7.10 72.13
CA VAL A 531 17.69 7.85 71.38
C VAL A 531 18.27 9.12 70.76
N PHE A 532 19.12 9.85 71.49
CA PHE A 532 19.80 11.03 70.96
C PHE A 532 20.73 10.68 69.79
N ARG A 533 21.54 9.62 69.93
CA ARG A 533 22.44 9.15 68.87
C ARG A 533 21.66 8.71 67.62
N ASP A 534 20.55 8.00 67.79
CA ASP A 534 19.69 7.56 66.69
C ASP A 534 19.07 8.76 65.95
N LEU A 535 18.59 9.78 66.70
CA LEU A 535 18.08 11.03 66.11
C LEU A 535 19.19 11.78 65.36
N GLN A 536 20.39 11.86 65.93
CA GLN A 536 21.55 12.50 65.31
C GLN A 536 21.97 11.80 64.01
N GLN A 537 21.98 10.46 64.01
CA GLN A 537 22.27 9.66 62.81
C GLN A 537 21.18 9.80 61.74
N ASN A 538 19.90 9.80 62.14
CA ASN A 538 18.77 10.01 61.23
C ASN A 538 18.78 11.41 60.61
N MET A 539 19.12 12.44 61.39
CA MET A 539 19.29 13.81 60.88
C MET A 539 20.43 13.89 59.87
N ALA A 540 21.62 13.37 60.19
CA ALA A 540 22.76 13.37 59.28
C ALA A 540 22.45 12.64 57.97
N SER A 541 21.80 11.47 58.04
CA SER A 541 21.35 10.72 56.87
C SER A 541 20.33 11.49 56.03
N THR A 542 19.33 12.10 56.68
CA THR A 542 18.29 12.91 55.99
C THR A 542 18.88 14.15 55.35
N GLN A 543 19.90 14.77 55.95
CA GLN A 543 20.62 15.91 55.40
C GLN A 543 21.39 15.53 54.13
N VAL A 544 22.09 14.39 54.13
CA VAL A 544 22.73 13.86 52.91
C VAL A 544 21.71 13.61 51.81
N HIS A 545 20.57 12.98 52.14
CA HIS A 545 19.49 12.77 51.17
C HIS A 545 18.88 14.08 50.64
N LEU A 546 18.79 15.12 51.47
CA LEU A 546 18.34 16.44 51.05
C LEU A 546 19.34 17.07 50.07
N GLU A 547 20.64 16.99 50.34
CA GLU A 547 21.69 17.49 49.44
C GLU A 547 21.66 16.75 48.09
N GLU A 548 21.55 15.41 48.10
CA GLU A 548 21.39 14.60 46.89
C GLU A 548 20.11 14.98 46.11
N ALA A 549 19.00 15.17 46.81
CA ALA A 549 17.73 15.58 46.21
C ALA A 549 17.82 16.99 45.59
N ILE A 550 18.52 17.92 46.22
CA ILE A 550 18.78 19.27 45.70
C ILE A 550 19.63 19.20 44.42
N VAL A 551 20.71 18.41 44.42
CA VAL A 551 21.53 18.20 43.21
C VAL A 551 20.68 17.61 42.08
N HIS A 552 19.84 16.61 42.38
CA HIS A 552 18.92 16.04 41.41
C HIS A 552 17.86 17.04 40.91
N LEU A 553 17.37 17.93 41.77
CA LEU A 553 16.45 19.02 41.42
C LEU A 553 17.11 20.01 40.46
N VAL A 554 18.34 20.45 40.74
CA VAL A 554 19.09 21.37 39.87
C VAL A 554 19.30 20.74 38.49
N LYS A 555 19.72 19.47 38.45
CA LYS A 555 19.89 18.71 37.20
C LYS A 555 18.59 18.53 36.43
N SER A 556 17.49 18.21 37.12
CA SER A 556 16.18 18.04 36.48
C SER A 556 15.63 19.37 35.96
N THR A 557 15.94 20.48 36.64
CA THR A 557 15.56 21.83 36.23
C THR A 557 16.31 22.26 34.96
N SER A 558 17.62 22.00 34.88
CA SER A 558 18.38 22.28 33.65
C SER A 558 17.90 21.43 32.48
N GLN A 559 17.65 20.13 32.69
CA GLN A 559 17.08 19.23 31.68
C GLN A 559 15.71 19.70 31.18
N TRP A 560 14.82 20.14 32.08
CA TRP A 560 13.52 20.69 31.68
C TRP A 560 13.65 21.99 30.89
N LYS A 561 14.55 22.90 31.29
CA LYS A 561 14.81 24.14 30.54
C LYS A 561 15.33 23.87 29.12
N SER A 562 16.31 22.97 28.98
CA SER A 562 16.83 22.57 27.67
C SER A 562 15.74 21.91 26.82
N ALA A 563 15.01 20.93 27.36
CA ALA A 563 13.92 20.27 26.63
C ALA A 563 12.79 21.25 26.25
N SER A 564 12.53 22.29 27.06
CA SER A 564 11.52 23.31 26.75
C SER A 564 11.95 24.22 25.60
N LEU A 565 13.24 24.55 25.51
CA LEU A 565 13.80 25.32 24.39
C LEU A 565 13.76 24.49 23.09
N GLU A 566 14.23 23.25 23.14
CA GLU A 566 14.22 22.33 21.99
C GLU A 566 12.81 22.06 21.48
N ALA A 567 11.83 21.86 22.38
CA ALA A 567 10.43 21.72 22.00
C ALA A 567 9.87 22.98 21.34
N SER A 568 10.17 24.17 21.88
CA SER A 568 9.72 25.43 21.29
C SER A 568 10.30 25.68 19.89
N GLU A 569 11.57 25.35 19.67
CA GLU A 569 12.23 25.47 18.36
C GLU A 569 11.67 24.47 17.35
N ALA A 570 11.46 23.22 17.77
CA ALA A 570 10.87 22.17 16.94
C ALA A 570 9.42 22.52 16.54
N ASP A 571 8.60 23.01 17.48
CA ASP A 571 7.23 23.44 17.23
C ASP A 571 7.17 24.62 16.24
N SER A 572 8.04 25.62 16.43
CA SER A 572 8.16 26.75 15.50
C SER A 572 8.56 26.31 14.09
N THR A 573 9.47 25.34 13.99
CA THR A 573 9.90 24.76 12.70
C THR A 573 8.76 23.98 12.04
N ALA A 574 8.01 23.18 12.80
CA ALA A 574 6.85 22.45 12.31
C ALA A 574 5.75 23.39 11.81
N ALA A 575 5.43 24.43 12.59
CA ALA A 575 4.43 25.42 12.25
C ALA A 575 4.80 26.20 10.99
N SER A 576 6.03 26.72 10.90
CA SER A 576 6.50 27.47 9.73
C SER A 576 6.58 26.60 8.47
N THR A 577 7.04 25.35 8.58
CA THR A 577 7.10 24.42 7.44
C THR A 577 5.69 24.06 6.96
N THR A 578 4.75 23.81 7.87
CA THR A 578 3.36 23.50 7.51
C THR A 578 2.64 24.72 6.91
N ALA A 579 2.92 25.92 7.43
CA ALA A 579 2.43 27.17 6.85
C ALA A 579 2.95 27.36 5.41
N ALA A 580 4.26 27.18 5.20
CA ALA A 580 4.85 27.25 3.86
C ALA A 580 4.24 26.22 2.89
N PHE A 581 3.93 25.01 3.36
CA PHE A 581 3.25 24.02 2.52
C PHE A 581 1.83 24.47 2.15
N LYS A 582 1.09 25.01 3.12
CA LYS A 582 -0.24 25.57 2.89
C LYS A 582 -0.19 26.72 1.88
N ASP A 583 0.83 27.57 1.95
CA ASP A 583 1.02 28.68 1.01
C ASP A 583 1.25 28.17 -0.43
N VAL A 584 2.01 27.08 -0.60
CA VAL A 584 2.18 26.43 -1.92
C VAL A 584 0.83 25.90 -2.44
N LEU A 585 0.03 25.29 -1.58
CA LEU A 585 -1.29 24.75 -1.96
C LEU A 585 -2.31 25.84 -2.26
N CYS A 586 -2.22 27.01 -1.61
CA CYS A 586 -3.14 28.13 -1.80
C CYS A 586 -2.61 29.21 -2.76
N ALA A 587 -1.44 29.00 -3.38
CA ALA A 587 -0.88 29.94 -4.33
C ALA A 587 -1.82 30.12 -5.55
N PRO A 588 -2.10 31.35 -5.99
CA PRO A 588 -2.95 31.57 -7.15
C PRO A 588 -2.26 31.05 -8.41
N LEU A 589 -2.86 30.06 -9.08
CA LEU A 589 -2.36 29.50 -10.32
C LEU A 589 -3.23 29.93 -11.50
N CYS A 590 -2.59 30.49 -12.52
CA CYS A 590 -3.25 30.88 -13.76
C CYS A 590 -2.61 30.13 -14.94
N PRO A 591 -3.41 29.70 -15.94
CA PRO A 591 -2.85 29.13 -17.16
C PRO A 591 -2.06 30.18 -17.92
N VAL A 592 -0.96 29.76 -18.56
CA VAL A 592 -0.17 30.62 -19.46
C VAL A 592 -1.06 31.05 -20.62
N LYS A 593 -1.11 32.36 -20.89
CA LYS A 593 -1.83 32.90 -22.04
C LYS A 593 -1.22 32.34 -23.32
N ARG A 594 -2.07 31.89 -24.25
CA ARG A 594 -1.59 31.52 -25.59
C ARG A 594 -0.97 32.78 -26.24
N PRO A 595 0.22 32.67 -26.83
CA PRO A 595 0.86 33.80 -27.52
C PRO A 595 0.00 34.32 -28.67
#